data_AF-A0A7S2J9X1-F1
#
_entry.id   AF-A0A7S2J9X1-F1
#
_cell.length_a   1.000
_cell.length_b   1.000
_cell.length_c   1.000
_cell.angle_alpha   90.00
_cell.angle_beta   90.00
_cell.angle_gamma   90.00
#
_symmetry.space_group_name_H-M   'P 1'
#
loop_
_entity.id
_entity.type
_entity.pdbx_description
1 polymer ?
#
loop_
_entity_poly.entity_id
_entity_poly.type
_entity_poly.pdbx_seq_one_letter_code
_entity_poly.pdbx_strand_id
1 'polypeptide(L)'
;GPSSIALMRLALMAQAEDTSLVVRAFEALSTSDQACLVTELARTGCAGQTFTQNVVCGGPAFLVYYAPFLLQRNNGSHEILKAALHVLCVVLRGARAVWPMSLSAEGSTVIIQIGELKARDLHNIDIDVEARAVWVLLRNNDNEGAVLLRTAAEINALYMEDAHFRLLDFAHEVDDDGQETGPDLSPARPSPISLPNVEPTLSTTCSFG
;
A
#
# COMPACT_ATOMS: atom_id res chain seq x y z
N GLY A 1 9.82 16.89 -8.22
CA GLY A 1 8.79 16.08 -8.89
C GLY A 1 7.74 15.66 -7.87
N PRO A 2 6.63 15.03 -8.30
CA PRO A 2 5.59 14.53 -7.39
C PRO A 2 6.13 13.50 -6.37
N SER A 3 7.24 12.82 -6.65
CA SER A 3 7.88 11.91 -5.70
C SER A 3 8.79 12.58 -4.66
N SER A 4 9.00 13.90 -4.71
CA SER A 4 10.04 14.58 -3.91
C SER A 4 9.89 14.41 -2.40
N ILE A 5 8.66 14.54 -1.88
CA ILE A 5 8.38 14.40 -0.45
C ILE A 5 8.58 12.96 0.03
N ALA A 6 8.12 11.97 -0.75
CA ALA A 6 8.33 10.58 -0.43
C ALA A 6 9.82 10.23 -0.44
N LEU A 7 10.55 10.56 -1.52
CA LEU A 7 11.99 10.31 -1.61
C LEU A 7 12.78 10.99 -0.48
N MET A 8 12.44 12.23 -0.13
CA MET A 8 13.07 12.92 1.00
C MET A 8 12.83 12.16 2.31
N ARG A 9 11.59 11.77 2.61
CA ARG A 9 11.25 11.03 3.84
C ARG A 9 11.92 9.65 3.85
N LEU A 10 11.90 8.93 2.74
CA LEU A 10 12.55 7.62 2.62
C LEU A 10 14.07 7.71 2.80
N ALA A 11 14.72 8.72 2.22
CA ALA A 11 16.15 8.96 2.40
C ALA A 11 16.49 9.24 3.88
N LEU A 12 15.68 10.06 4.56
CA LEU A 12 15.84 10.33 5.99
C LEU A 12 15.63 9.09 6.86
N MET A 13 14.65 8.24 6.51
CA MET A 13 14.39 7.00 7.24
C MET A 13 15.52 5.97 7.04
N ALA A 14 15.93 5.74 5.80
CA ALA A 14 16.93 4.74 5.43
C ALA A 14 18.35 5.09 5.91
N GLN A 15 18.65 6.38 6.10
CA GLN A 15 19.97 6.89 6.47
C GLN A 15 21.11 6.27 5.63
N ALA A 16 20.83 5.97 4.36
CA ALA A 16 21.81 5.40 3.46
C ALA A 16 22.91 6.43 3.17
N GLU A 17 24.17 6.00 3.17
CA GLU A 17 25.30 6.86 2.77
C GLU A 17 25.12 7.35 1.33
N ASP A 18 24.64 6.46 0.45
CA ASP A 18 24.30 6.76 -0.93
C ASP A 18 22.78 6.97 -1.08
N THR A 19 22.36 8.23 -1.12
CA THR A 19 20.96 8.60 -1.37
C THR A 19 20.44 8.13 -2.73
N SER A 20 21.31 7.91 -3.72
CA SER A 20 20.91 7.40 -5.03
C SER A 20 20.40 5.96 -4.94
N LEU A 21 20.85 5.19 -3.95
CA LEU A 21 20.36 3.84 -3.69
C LEU A 21 18.85 3.85 -3.39
N VAL A 22 18.40 4.80 -2.55
CA VAL A 22 16.97 4.96 -2.19
C VAL A 22 16.15 5.33 -3.41
N VAL A 23 16.66 6.25 -4.24
CA VAL A 23 15.98 6.67 -5.47
C VAL A 23 15.81 5.50 -6.43
N ARG A 24 16.88 4.76 -6.72
CA ARG A 24 16.84 3.60 -7.62
C ARG A 24 15.90 2.51 -7.09
N ALA A 25 15.98 2.20 -5.79
CA ALA A 25 15.12 1.19 -5.18
C ALA A 25 13.64 1.60 -5.23
N PHE A 26 13.33 2.88 -5.04
CA PHE A 26 11.99 3.43 -5.19
C PHE A 26 11.50 3.37 -6.65
N GLU A 27 12.34 3.76 -7.62
CA GLU A 27 12.00 3.73 -9.04
C GLU A 27 11.79 2.32 -9.58
N ALA A 28 12.41 1.32 -8.95
CA ALA A 28 12.26 -0.09 -9.30
C ALA A 28 11.02 -0.76 -8.66
N LEU A 29 10.25 -0.06 -7.84
CA LEU A 29 8.96 -0.53 -7.34
C LEU A 29 7.90 -0.49 -8.44
N SER A 30 6.84 -1.29 -8.30
CA SER A 30 5.67 -1.20 -9.17
C SER A 30 5.06 0.20 -9.11
N THR A 31 4.37 0.62 -10.17
CA THR A 31 3.75 1.97 -10.21
C THR A 31 2.72 2.14 -9.08
N SER A 32 2.04 1.05 -8.71
CA SER A 32 1.10 1.03 -7.58
C SER A 32 1.78 1.31 -6.24
N ASP A 33 2.95 0.69 -5.99
CA ASP A 33 3.74 0.89 -4.76
C ASP A 33 4.29 2.31 -4.69
N GLN A 34 4.84 2.82 -5.80
CA GLN A 34 5.31 4.20 -5.87
C GLN A 34 4.18 5.18 -5.56
N ALA A 35 3.00 5.00 -6.16
CA ALA A 35 1.85 5.87 -5.91
C ALA A 35 1.36 5.81 -4.45
N CYS A 36 1.39 4.62 -3.84
CA CYS A 36 1.07 4.44 -2.42
C CYS A 36 2.03 5.24 -1.52
N LEU A 37 3.34 5.08 -1.71
CA LEU A 37 4.35 5.81 -0.93
C LEU A 37 4.25 7.32 -1.14
N VAL A 38 4.09 7.78 -2.38
CA VAL A 38 3.92 9.20 -2.70
C VAL A 38 2.73 9.80 -1.96
N THR A 39 1.60 9.12 -2.01
CA THR A 39 0.35 9.60 -1.39
C THR A 39 0.45 9.58 0.12
N GLU A 40 0.83 8.46 0.71
CA GLU A 40 0.81 8.28 2.17
C GLU A 40 1.93 9.05 2.87
N LEU A 41 3.12 9.15 2.26
CA LEU A 41 4.21 9.97 2.79
C LEU A 41 4.03 11.47 2.50
N ALA A 42 3.10 11.88 1.64
CA ALA A 42 2.74 13.29 1.51
C ALA A 42 1.76 13.75 2.60
N ARG A 43 1.02 12.84 3.26
CA ARG A 43 0.08 13.21 4.32
C ARG A 43 0.82 13.72 5.55
N THR A 44 0.20 14.69 6.22
CA THR A 44 0.72 15.32 7.43
C THR A 44 -0.22 15.07 8.60
N GLY A 45 0.35 14.86 9.78
CA GLY A 45 -0.39 14.77 11.03
C GLY A 45 -0.66 16.13 11.67
N CYS A 46 -0.65 17.21 10.89
CA CYS A 46 -0.78 18.58 11.36
C CYS A 46 -1.91 19.26 10.58
N ALA A 47 -2.95 19.72 11.27
CA ALA A 47 -4.10 20.36 10.62
C ALA A 47 -3.67 21.59 9.80
N GLY A 48 -4.17 21.68 8.56
CA GLY A 48 -3.86 22.79 7.64
C GLY A 48 -2.47 22.76 7.02
N GLN A 49 -1.65 21.73 7.27
CA GLN A 49 -0.33 21.59 6.65
C GLN A 49 -0.40 20.70 5.40
N THR A 50 -0.07 21.28 4.24
CA THR A 50 0.00 20.55 2.95
C THR A 50 1.29 20.86 2.21
N PHE A 51 1.77 19.94 1.39
CA PHE A 51 2.89 20.21 0.48
C PHE A 51 2.38 20.74 -0.86
N THR A 52 2.90 21.89 -1.31
CA THR A 52 2.45 22.53 -2.56
C THR A 52 2.59 21.64 -3.80
N GLN A 53 3.59 20.75 -3.82
CA GLN A 53 3.85 19.85 -4.94
C GLN A 53 3.07 18.53 -4.87
N ASN A 54 2.52 18.18 -3.71
CA ASN A 54 1.80 16.92 -3.45
C ASN A 54 0.63 17.20 -2.52
N VAL A 55 -0.40 17.83 -3.07
CA VAL A 55 -1.59 18.18 -2.31
C VAL A 55 -2.40 16.91 -2.08
N VAL A 56 -2.33 16.41 -0.84
CA VAL A 56 -3.19 15.33 -0.35
C VAL A 56 -4.08 15.89 0.74
N CYS A 57 -5.37 15.54 0.69
CA CYS A 57 -6.38 15.99 1.66
C CYS A 57 -6.92 14.81 2.47
N GLY A 58 -7.43 15.10 3.68
CA GLY A 58 -7.93 14.10 4.60
C GLY A 58 -6.84 13.31 5.34
N GLY A 59 -7.24 12.63 6.40
CA GLY A 59 -6.38 11.79 7.23
C GLY A 59 -7.01 10.44 7.58
N PRO A 60 -6.48 9.73 8.58
CA PRO A 60 -5.29 10.09 9.36
C PRO A 60 -4.00 9.99 8.54
N ALA A 61 -2.96 10.70 8.98
CA ALA A 61 -1.59 10.40 8.56
C ALA A 61 -1.05 9.20 9.35
N PHE A 62 -0.13 8.45 8.75
CA PHE A 62 0.43 7.25 9.38
C PHE A 62 1.86 7.50 9.88
N LEU A 63 2.08 7.21 11.16
CA LEU A 63 3.40 7.11 11.75
C LEU A 63 3.76 5.63 11.91
N VAL A 64 4.52 5.08 10.96
CA VAL A 64 4.97 3.68 11.03
C VAL A 64 6.17 3.58 11.97
N TYR A 65 5.91 3.17 13.20
CA TYR A 65 6.91 3.03 14.25
C TYR A 65 7.84 1.84 13.96
N TYR A 66 9.15 2.12 13.93
CA TYR A 66 10.24 1.28 13.42
C TYR A 66 10.45 1.23 11.88
N ALA A 67 9.72 2.00 11.06
CA ALA A 67 10.05 2.11 9.64
C ALA A 67 11.50 2.55 9.37
N PRO A 68 12.08 3.54 10.10
CA PRO A 68 13.50 3.87 9.95
C PRO A 68 14.43 2.67 10.18
N PHE A 69 14.18 1.91 11.25
CA PHE A 69 14.98 0.72 11.55
C PHE A 69 14.86 -0.35 10.47
N LEU A 70 13.64 -0.59 9.97
CA LEU A 70 13.39 -1.52 8.86
C LEU A 70 14.23 -1.13 7.63
N LEU A 71 14.23 0.15 7.23
CA LEU A 71 14.97 0.59 6.04
C LEU A 71 16.48 0.61 6.26
N GLN A 72 16.94 1.05 7.44
CA GLN A 72 18.37 1.10 7.79
C GLN A 72 19.01 -0.29 7.80
N ARG A 73 18.32 -1.29 8.36
CA ARG A 73 18.81 -2.68 8.37
C ARG A 73 18.93 -3.27 6.97
N ASN A 74 18.14 -2.77 6.04
CA ASN A 74 17.95 -3.33 4.70
C ASN A 74 18.51 -2.41 3.60
N ASN A 75 19.45 -1.50 3.92
CA ASN A 75 20.04 -0.56 2.97
C ASN A 75 21.35 -1.05 2.32
N GLY A 76 21.70 -2.33 2.46
CA GLY A 76 22.97 -2.88 1.97
C GLY A 76 23.02 -3.15 0.46
N SER A 77 21.87 -3.28 -0.21
CA SER A 77 21.80 -3.45 -1.66
C SER A 77 20.50 -2.88 -2.22
N HIS A 78 20.46 -2.70 -3.55
CA HIS A 78 19.26 -2.23 -4.24
C HIS A 78 18.06 -3.15 -3.98
N GLU A 79 18.23 -4.46 -4.22
CA GLU A 79 17.13 -5.44 -4.15
C GLU A 79 16.56 -5.57 -2.73
N ILE A 80 17.42 -5.58 -1.72
CA ILE A 80 17.01 -5.68 -0.32
C ILE A 80 16.25 -4.42 0.11
N LEU A 81 16.72 -3.24 -0.31
CA LEU A 81 16.04 -1.98 0.00
C LEU A 81 14.69 -1.88 -0.74
N LYS A 82 14.63 -2.31 -2.00
CA LYS A 82 13.38 -2.41 -2.78
C LYS A 82 12.36 -3.29 -2.04
N ALA A 83 12.76 -4.48 -1.59
CA ALA A 83 11.89 -5.36 -0.81
C ALA A 83 11.41 -4.71 0.50
N ALA A 84 12.29 -3.98 1.20
CA ALA A 84 11.92 -3.25 2.42
C ALA A 84 10.87 -2.15 2.15
N LEU A 85 11.03 -1.43 1.04
CA LEU A 85 10.07 -0.41 0.59
C LEU A 85 8.72 -1.04 0.20
N HIS A 86 8.74 -2.20 -0.47
CA HIS A 86 7.51 -2.95 -0.78
C HIS A 86 6.74 -3.35 0.50
N VAL A 87 7.44 -3.90 1.51
CA VAL A 87 6.85 -4.22 2.81
C VAL A 87 6.22 -2.98 3.46
N LEU A 88 6.89 -1.82 3.41
CA LEU A 88 6.33 -0.58 3.90
C LEU A 88 5.05 -0.18 3.13
N CYS A 89 4.98 -0.39 1.82
CA CYS A 89 3.77 -0.16 1.01
C CYS A 89 2.61 -1.04 1.47
N VAL A 90 2.84 -2.34 1.64
CA VAL A 90 1.82 -3.30 2.10
C VAL A 90 1.26 -2.88 3.45
N VAL A 91 2.12 -2.46 4.39
CA VAL A 91 1.69 -1.95 5.70
C VAL A 91 0.83 -0.69 5.56
N LEU A 92 1.24 0.27 4.73
CA LEU A 92 0.50 1.51 4.52
C LEU A 92 -0.87 1.29 3.85
N ARG A 93 -0.95 0.39 2.86
CA ARG A 93 -2.23 -0.02 2.25
C ARG A 93 -3.12 -0.73 3.25
N GLY A 94 -2.57 -1.66 4.03
CA GLY A 94 -3.29 -2.33 5.10
C GLY A 94 -3.84 -1.33 6.11
N ALA A 95 -3.04 -0.34 6.49
CA ALA A 95 -3.47 0.73 7.38
C ALA A 95 -4.57 1.59 6.77
N ARG A 96 -4.49 1.91 5.48
CA ARG A 96 -5.56 2.66 4.81
C ARG A 96 -6.88 1.89 4.76
N ALA A 97 -6.83 0.56 4.70
CA ALA A 97 -8.03 -0.29 4.79
C ALA A 97 -8.64 -0.30 6.20
N VAL A 98 -7.81 -0.27 7.25
CA VAL A 98 -8.25 -0.25 8.65
C VAL A 98 -8.68 1.14 9.12
N TRP A 99 -8.01 2.18 8.65
CA TRP A 99 -8.32 3.59 8.88
C TRP A 99 -8.57 4.30 7.54
N PRO A 100 -9.81 4.19 7.00
CA PRO A 100 -10.20 4.85 5.77
C PRO A 100 -9.94 6.35 5.80
N MET A 101 -9.69 6.92 4.63
CA MET A 101 -9.48 8.35 4.50
C MET A 101 -10.76 9.12 4.87
N SER A 102 -10.62 10.11 5.74
CA SER A 102 -11.70 11.02 6.13
C SER A 102 -11.18 12.45 6.33
N LEU A 103 -11.98 13.44 5.92
CA LEU A 103 -11.72 14.84 6.21
C LEU A 103 -11.79 15.15 7.72
N SER A 104 -12.64 14.44 8.47
CA SER A 104 -12.74 14.62 9.92
C SER A 104 -11.49 14.15 10.68
N ALA A 105 -10.68 13.30 10.05
CA ALA A 105 -9.42 12.80 10.60
C ALA A 105 -8.21 13.60 10.05
N GLU A 106 -8.43 14.68 9.32
CA GLU A 106 -7.33 15.54 8.84
C GLU A 106 -6.55 16.15 10.01
N GLY A 107 -5.23 16.15 9.91
CA GLY A 107 -4.35 16.59 10.99
C GLY A 107 -4.29 15.64 12.19
N SER A 108 -4.91 14.46 12.13
CA SER A 108 -4.69 13.39 13.10
C SER A 108 -3.61 12.41 12.63
N THR A 109 -3.04 11.66 13.58
CA THR A 109 -2.00 10.66 13.30
C THR A 109 -2.36 9.33 13.93
N VAL A 110 -2.20 8.25 13.18
CA VAL A 110 -2.27 6.87 13.68
C VAL A 110 -0.87 6.28 13.73
N ILE A 111 -0.52 5.65 14.84
CA ILE A 111 0.76 4.96 15.04
C ILE A 111 0.60 3.49 14.67
N ILE A 112 1.45 3.00 13.76
CA ILE A 112 1.46 1.60 13.35
C ILE A 112 2.77 0.97 13.82
N GLN A 113 2.70 0.04 14.76
CA GLN A 113 3.88 -0.65 15.27
C GLN A 113 4.24 -1.83 14.38
N ILE A 114 5.41 -1.79 13.73
CA ILE A 114 5.94 -2.90 12.93
C ILE A 114 7.06 -3.65 13.68
N GLY A 115 6.90 -3.80 14.98
CA GLY A 115 7.93 -4.34 15.88
C GLY A 115 8.32 -5.78 15.59
N GLU A 116 7.41 -6.63 15.14
CA GLU A 116 7.71 -8.02 14.79
C GLU A 116 8.45 -8.14 13.45
N LEU A 117 8.12 -7.27 12.47
CA LEU A 117 8.80 -7.23 11.17
C LEU A 117 10.29 -6.90 11.32
N LYS A 118 10.67 -6.11 12.33
CA LYS A 118 12.07 -5.73 12.59
C LYS A 118 12.98 -6.92 12.93
N ALA A 119 12.41 -8.00 13.46
CA ALA A 119 13.15 -9.15 13.95
C ALA A 119 13.36 -10.23 12.88
N ARG A 120 12.62 -10.17 11.76
CA ARG A 120 12.68 -11.16 10.69
C ARG A 120 13.56 -10.69 9.52
N ASP A 121 14.06 -11.66 8.76
CA ASP A 121 14.70 -11.42 7.47
C ASP A 121 13.61 -11.19 6.41
N LEU A 122 13.80 -10.20 5.55
CA LEU A 122 12.85 -9.88 4.48
C LEU A 122 12.67 -11.03 3.49
N HIS A 123 13.70 -11.86 3.29
CA HIS A 123 13.61 -13.03 2.40
C HIS A 123 12.67 -14.11 2.95
N ASN A 124 12.40 -14.11 4.25
CA ASN A 124 11.54 -15.06 4.95
C ASN A 124 10.34 -14.35 5.58
N ILE A 125 9.94 -13.19 5.03
CA ILE A 125 8.76 -12.47 5.50
C ILE A 125 7.47 -13.13 5.03
N ASP A 126 7.56 -14.00 4.03
CA ASP A 126 6.46 -14.80 3.54
C ASP A 126 5.88 -15.71 4.63
N ILE A 127 4.67 -16.22 4.35
CA ILE A 127 3.90 -17.11 5.22
C ILE A 127 4.83 -18.11 5.90
N ASP A 128 4.82 -18.08 7.23
CA ASP A 128 5.55 -19.03 8.04
C ASP A 128 4.88 -20.40 7.88
N VAL A 129 5.35 -21.19 6.90
CA VAL A 129 4.71 -22.44 6.47
C VAL A 129 4.63 -23.43 7.61
N GLU A 130 5.64 -23.44 8.48
CA GLU A 130 5.69 -24.30 9.66
C GLU A 130 4.65 -23.86 10.70
N ALA A 131 4.57 -22.56 10.99
CA ALA A 131 3.62 -22.04 11.96
C ALA A 131 2.18 -21.90 11.43
N ARG A 132 1.98 -21.99 10.10
CA ARG A 132 0.73 -21.66 9.39
C ARG A 132 0.16 -20.32 9.85
N ALA A 133 1.06 -19.34 9.98
CA ALA A 133 0.73 -18.01 10.47
C ALA A 133 0.80 -16.99 9.34
N VAL A 134 -0.06 -15.99 9.41
CA VAL A 134 -0.17 -14.91 8.43
C VAL A 134 -0.02 -13.57 9.13
N TRP A 135 0.40 -12.57 8.37
CA TRP A 135 0.57 -11.22 8.90
C TRP A 135 -0.77 -10.50 9.00
N VAL A 136 -0.97 -9.84 10.12
CA VAL A 136 -2.20 -9.11 10.43
C VAL A 136 -1.84 -7.73 10.93
N LEU A 137 -2.46 -6.71 10.35
CA LEU A 137 -2.53 -5.39 10.95
C LEU A 137 -3.77 -5.33 11.85
N LEU A 138 -3.55 -5.37 13.15
CA LEU A 138 -4.59 -5.29 14.17
C LEU A 138 -4.78 -3.84 14.63
N ARG A 139 -6.03 -3.36 14.64
CA ARG A 139 -6.40 -2.09 15.25
C ARG A 139 -6.54 -2.27 16.76
N ASN A 140 -5.64 -1.66 17.53
CA ASN A 140 -5.72 -1.70 18.99
C ASN A 140 -6.70 -0.66 19.53
N ASN A 141 -6.68 0.54 18.93
CA ASN A 141 -7.61 1.62 19.24
C ASN A 141 -7.74 2.57 18.03
N ASP A 142 -8.35 3.74 18.21
CA ASP A 142 -8.56 4.70 17.12
C ASP A 142 -7.26 5.28 16.56
N ASN A 143 -6.20 5.36 17.37
CA ASN A 143 -4.94 6.03 17.04
C ASN A 143 -3.76 5.07 16.96
N GLU A 144 -3.95 3.78 17.19
CA GLU A 144 -2.85 2.81 17.25
C GLU A 144 -3.24 1.44 16.69
N GLY A 145 -2.28 0.82 16.03
CA GLY A 145 -2.32 -0.60 15.69
C GLY A 145 -0.94 -1.21 15.59
N ALA A 146 -0.91 -2.52 15.36
CA ALA A 146 0.32 -3.27 15.26
C ALA A 146 0.25 -4.32 14.15
N VAL A 147 1.38 -4.53 13.48
CA VAL A 147 1.58 -5.64 12.55
C VAL A 147 2.12 -6.83 13.33
N LEU A 148 1.36 -7.91 13.34
CA LEU A 148 1.57 -9.09 14.17
C LEU A 148 1.44 -10.35 13.31
N LEU A 149 2.24 -11.36 13.59
CA LEU A 149 2.07 -12.67 12.99
C LEU A 149 1.03 -13.46 13.81
N ARG A 150 0.01 -14.01 13.14
CA ARG A 150 -1.09 -14.73 13.79
C ARG A 150 -1.41 -16.03 13.09
N THR A 151 -1.61 -17.07 13.87
CA THR A 151 -2.11 -18.37 13.41
C THR A 151 -3.58 -18.27 13.01
N ALA A 152 -4.07 -19.25 12.24
CA ALA A 152 -5.49 -19.33 11.89
C ALA A 152 -6.41 -19.38 13.13
N ALA A 153 -5.98 -20.03 14.22
CA ALA A 153 -6.75 -20.10 15.46
C ALA A 153 -6.89 -18.72 16.12
N GLU A 154 -5.83 -17.94 16.17
CA GLU A 154 -5.86 -16.58 16.72
C GLU A 154 -6.68 -15.62 15.85
N ILE A 155 -6.64 -15.77 14.52
CA ILE A 155 -7.49 -14.99 13.60
C ILE A 155 -8.96 -15.31 13.83
N ASN A 156 -9.30 -16.58 14.02
CA ASN A 156 -10.67 -16.96 14.37
C ASN A 156 -11.10 -16.32 15.71
N ALA A 157 -10.20 -16.26 16.70
CA ALA A 157 -10.49 -15.55 17.95
C ALA A 157 -10.76 -14.06 17.71
N LEU A 158 -9.95 -13.38 16.89
CA LEU A 158 -10.17 -11.98 16.51
C LEU A 158 -11.54 -11.76 15.85
N TYR A 159 -11.98 -12.67 14.98
CA TYR A 159 -13.33 -12.60 14.40
C TYR A 159 -14.44 -12.76 15.45
N MET A 160 -14.25 -13.68 16.41
CA MET A 160 -15.24 -13.90 17.48
C MET A 160 -15.33 -12.72 18.46
N GLU A 161 -14.25 -11.94 18.57
CA GLU A 161 -14.16 -10.72 19.39
C GLU A 161 -14.60 -9.46 18.64
N ASP A 162 -15.04 -9.57 17.37
CA ASP A 162 -15.36 -8.45 16.48
C ASP A 162 -14.20 -7.44 16.36
N ALA A 163 -12.96 -7.94 16.39
CA ALA A 163 -11.78 -7.11 16.28
C ALA A 163 -11.63 -6.57 14.85
N HIS A 164 -11.23 -5.31 14.73
CA HIS A 164 -10.92 -4.70 13.44
C HIS A 164 -9.48 -5.00 13.03
N PHE A 165 -9.30 -5.78 11.97
CA PHE A 165 -7.98 -6.09 11.45
C PHE A 165 -7.95 -6.25 9.93
N ARG A 166 -6.74 -6.28 9.37
CA ARG A 166 -6.50 -6.55 7.95
C ARG A 166 -5.38 -7.56 7.78
N LEU A 167 -5.63 -8.61 6.99
CA LEU A 167 -4.58 -9.53 6.55
C LEU A 167 -3.62 -8.78 5.61
N LEU A 168 -2.33 -8.95 5.83
CA LEU A 168 -1.27 -8.38 5.01
C LEU A 168 -0.65 -9.50 4.18
N ASP A 169 -0.52 -9.25 2.89
CA ASP A 169 0.19 -10.12 1.96
C ASP A 169 1.45 -9.40 1.49
N PHE A 170 2.60 -9.99 1.80
CA PHE A 170 3.92 -9.49 1.41
C PHE A 170 4.49 -10.24 0.21
N ALA A 171 3.74 -11.21 -0.34
CA ALA A 171 4.15 -11.88 -1.56
C ALA A 171 4.32 -10.81 -2.65
N HIS A 172 5.53 -10.76 -3.20
CA HIS A 172 5.81 -9.85 -4.28
C HIS A 172 4.90 -10.23 -5.45
N GLU A 173 4.04 -9.32 -5.89
CA GLU A 173 3.45 -9.44 -7.22
C GLU A 173 4.66 -9.48 -8.15
N VAL A 174 4.93 -10.67 -8.70
CA VAL A 174 5.84 -10.79 -9.82
C VAL A 174 5.15 -9.97 -10.89
N ASP A 175 5.64 -8.76 -11.12
CA ASP A 175 5.25 -7.98 -12.27
C ASP A 175 5.47 -8.93 -13.45
N ASP A 176 4.37 -9.50 -13.94
CA ASP A 176 4.32 -10.21 -15.20
C ASP A 176 4.50 -9.11 -16.23
N ASP A 177 5.75 -8.62 -16.30
CA ASP A 177 6.27 -7.66 -17.26
C ASP A 177 6.01 -8.32 -18.59
N GLY A 178 4.81 -8.10 -19.11
CA GLY A 178 4.23 -8.81 -20.22
C GLY A 178 5.20 -8.80 -21.39
N GLN A 179 6.06 -9.82 -21.43
CA GLN A 179 6.70 -10.25 -22.65
C GLN A 179 5.57 -10.85 -23.50
N GLU A 180 4.74 -9.97 -24.06
CA GLU A 180 4.14 -10.14 -25.36
C GLU A 180 5.29 -10.23 -26.38
N THR A 181 6.03 -11.34 -26.35
CA THR A 181 6.81 -11.80 -27.49
C THR A 181 6.10 -13.02 -28.06
N GLY A 182 4.88 -12.81 -28.53
CA GLY A 182 4.17 -13.72 -29.40
C GLY A 182 3.68 -12.93 -30.61
N PRO A 183 4.13 -13.22 -31.85
CA PRO A 183 3.51 -12.62 -33.02
C PRO A 183 2.03 -13.00 -33.03
N ASP A 184 1.17 -11.99 -33.08
CA ASP A 184 -0.27 -12.13 -33.20
C ASP A 184 -0.61 -12.95 -34.45
N LEU A 185 -0.82 -14.26 -34.23
CA LEU A 185 -1.39 -15.20 -35.20
C LEU A 185 -2.89 -15.38 -34.92
N SER A 186 -3.60 -14.31 -34.56
CA SER A 186 -5.06 -14.36 -34.51
C SER A 186 -5.62 -14.49 -35.92
N PRO A 187 -6.38 -15.56 -36.24
CA PRO A 187 -7.08 -15.66 -37.51
C PRO A 187 -8.11 -14.53 -37.63
N ALA A 188 -8.16 -13.91 -38.81
CA ALA A 188 -9.01 -12.78 -39.13
C ALA A 188 -10.44 -12.94 -38.60
N ARG A 189 -10.89 -11.99 -37.77
CA ARG A 189 -12.29 -11.94 -37.31
C ARG A 189 -13.21 -11.70 -38.52
N PRO A 190 -14.29 -12.48 -38.69
CA PRO A 190 -15.30 -12.19 -39.69
C PRO A 190 -16.00 -10.87 -39.37
N SER A 191 -16.31 -10.12 -40.44
CA SER A 191 -16.92 -8.80 -40.38
C SER A 191 -18.26 -8.81 -39.62
N PRO A 192 -18.57 -7.73 -38.88
CA PRO A 192 -19.79 -7.65 -38.09
C PRO A 192 -21.04 -7.61 -39.01
N ILE A 193 -22.01 -8.47 -38.71
CA ILE A 193 -23.34 -8.44 -39.33
C ILE A 193 -24.07 -7.20 -38.80
N SER A 194 -24.47 -6.31 -39.70
CA SER A 194 -25.27 -5.13 -39.39
C SER A 194 -26.66 -5.54 -38.88
N LEU A 195 -26.96 -5.19 -37.64
CA LEU A 195 -28.31 -5.28 -37.10
C LEU A 195 -29.09 -3.97 -37.37
N PRO A 196 -30.41 -4.04 -37.60
CA PRO A 196 -31.23 -2.87 -37.85
C PRO A 196 -31.38 -1.99 -36.59
N ASN A 197 -31.34 -0.68 -36.84
CA ASN A 197 -31.48 0.38 -35.85
C ASN A 197 -32.84 0.31 -35.16
N VAL A 198 -32.86 0.22 -33.82
CA VAL A 198 -34.07 0.38 -33.01
C VAL A 198 -33.99 1.74 -32.33
N GLU A 199 -34.88 2.65 -32.72
CA GLU A 199 -34.98 3.99 -32.13
C GLU A 199 -35.50 3.92 -30.68
N PRO A 200 -34.91 4.68 -29.74
CA PRO A 200 -35.40 4.74 -28.37
C PRO A 200 -36.55 5.76 -28.24
N THR A 201 -37.75 5.26 -27.93
CA THR A 201 -38.87 6.08 -27.47
C THR A 201 -38.60 6.63 -26.07
N LEU A 202 -38.43 7.95 -25.97
CA LEU A 202 -38.34 8.70 -24.71
C LEU A 202 -39.74 8.95 -24.13
N SER A 203 -39.96 8.54 -22.88
CA SER A 203 -40.89 9.20 -21.97
C SER A 203 -40.59 8.77 -20.55
N THR A 204 -40.34 9.73 -19.66
CA THR A 204 -41.13 9.94 -18.43
C THR A 204 -40.54 11.14 -17.68
N THR A 205 -41.33 12.20 -17.59
CA THR A 205 -41.18 13.35 -16.70
C THR A 205 -41.57 12.96 -15.28
N CYS A 206 -40.68 13.15 -14.30
CA CYS A 206 -41.02 13.15 -12.88
C CYS A 206 -40.89 14.57 -12.33
N SER A 207 -42.03 15.18 -12.03
CA SER A 207 -42.18 16.41 -11.29
C SER A 207 -42.18 16.08 -9.80
N PHE A 208 -41.32 16.71 -9.00
CA PHE A 208 -41.44 16.74 -7.54
C PHE A 208 -41.87 18.14 -7.11
N GLY A 209 -42.93 18.18 -6.30
CA GLY A 209 -43.37 19.36 -5.54
C GLY A 209 -42.81 19.35 -4.13
#